data_AF-A0A352UNV0-F1
#
_entry.id   AF-A0A352UNV0-F1
#
_cell.length_a   1.000
_cell.length_b   1.000
_cell.length_c   1.000
_cell.angle_alpha   90.00
_cell.angle_beta   90.00
_cell.angle_gamma   90.00
#
_symmetry.space_group_name_H-M   'P 1'
#
loop_
_entity.id
_entity.type
_entity.pdbx_description
1 polymer ?
#
loop_
_entity_poly.entity_id
_entity_poly.type
_entity_poly.pdbx_seq_one_letter_code
_entity_poly.pdbx_strand_id
1 'polypeptide(L)'
;AELQRKGHRAAVMDADVTGPSIPQMFGVHEKAEGGEGYILPVRSKSGVQLMSMNSLLPNETDPVIWRGPIIANIVEQFWTTVAWQDVDYMFVDMPPG
;
A
#
# COMPACT_ATOMS: atom_id res chain seq x y z
N ALA A 1 9.74 -6.69 -6.84
CA ALA A 1 10.50 -7.96 -6.65
C ALA A 1 11.98 -7.83 -7.03
N GLU A 2 12.33 -7.23 -8.18
CA GLU A 2 13.73 -7.17 -8.63
C GLU A 2 14.66 -6.40 -7.68
N LEU A 3 14.22 -5.28 -7.09
CA LEU A 3 15.02 -4.58 -6.07
C LEU A 3 15.33 -5.45 -4.86
N GLN A 4 14.34 -6.22 -4.37
CA GLN A 4 14.58 -7.19 -3.29
C GLN A 4 15.57 -8.28 -3.70
N ARG A 5 15.51 -8.78 -4.94
CA ARG A 5 16.50 -9.75 -5.46
C ARG A 5 17.92 -9.19 -5.51
N LYS A 6 18.06 -7.88 -5.68
CA LYS A 6 19.34 -7.16 -5.64
C LYS A 6 19.80 -6.80 -4.21
N GLY A 7 19.05 -7.23 -3.19
CA GLY A 7 19.36 -6.98 -1.78
C GLY A 7 18.87 -5.63 -1.25
N HIS A 8 18.02 -4.91 -2.00
CA HIS A 8 17.44 -3.65 -1.54
C HIS A 8 16.06 -3.85 -0.94
N ARG A 9 15.81 -3.17 0.17
CA ARG A 9 14.56 -3.24 0.93
C ARG A 9 13.52 -2.34 0.25
N ALA A 10 12.62 -2.94 -0.51
CA ALA A 10 11.61 -2.21 -1.28
C ALA A 10 10.26 -2.15 -0.56
N ALA A 11 9.55 -1.05 -0.76
CA ALA A 11 8.16 -0.86 -0.35
C ALA A 11 7.29 -0.36 -1.52
N VAL A 12 5.99 -0.63 -1.44
CA VAL A 12 4.98 -0.09 -2.34
C VAL A 12 3.84 0.53 -1.55
N MET A 13 3.53 1.78 -1.86
CA MET A 13 2.37 2.52 -1.37
C MET A 13 1.42 2.70 -2.56
N ASP A 14 0.29 2.03 -2.52
CA ASP A 14 -0.70 1.99 -3.58
C ASP A 14 -1.90 2.88 -3.22
N ALA A 15 -2.01 4.00 -3.93
CA ALA A 15 -3.11 4.95 -3.83
C ALA A 15 -4.10 4.84 -5.01
N ASP A 16 -3.86 3.91 -5.95
CA ASP A 16 -4.75 3.65 -7.06
C ASP A 16 -5.73 2.52 -6.71
N VAL A 17 -6.99 2.79 -6.95
CA VAL A 17 -8.13 1.91 -6.64
C VAL A 17 -8.84 1.42 -7.90
N THR A 18 -8.36 1.83 -9.08
CA THR A 18 -9.00 1.55 -10.37
C THR A 18 -8.70 0.15 -10.89
N GLY A 19 -7.76 -0.57 -10.28
CA GLY A 19 -7.34 -1.92 -10.64
C GLY A 19 -7.27 -2.90 -9.46
N PRO A 20 -6.87 -4.16 -9.72
CA PRO A 20 -6.60 -5.11 -8.65
C PRO A 20 -5.50 -4.57 -7.73
N SER A 21 -5.69 -4.70 -6.42
CA SER A 21 -4.75 -4.11 -5.47
C SER A 21 -3.35 -4.69 -5.61
N ILE A 22 -2.31 -3.87 -5.43
CA ILE A 22 -0.92 -4.36 -5.50
C ILE A 22 -0.67 -5.55 -4.54
N PRO A 23 -1.15 -5.56 -3.27
CA PRO A 23 -1.06 -6.75 -2.42
C PRO A 23 -1.56 -8.04 -3.08
N GLN A 24 -2.72 -7.99 -3.76
CA GLN A 24 -3.25 -9.15 -4.48
C GLN A 24 -2.35 -9.57 -5.65
N MET A 25 -1.78 -8.61 -6.40
CA MET A 25 -0.84 -8.92 -7.47
C MET A 25 0.43 -9.63 -6.94
N PHE A 26 0.79 -9.38 -5.68
CA PHE A 26 1.85 -10.10 -4.97
C PHE A 26 1.38 -11.41 -4.32
N GLY A 27 0.11 -11.80 -4.50
CA GLY A 27 -0.50 -13.00 -3.92
C GLY A 27 -0.74 -12.89 -2.41
N VAL A 28 -0.84 -11.66 -1.90
CA VAL A 28 -1.14 -11.37 -0.49
C VAL A 28 -2.63 -11.09 -0.36
N HIS A 29 -3.32 -11.90 0.43
CA HIS A 29 -4.76 -11.78 0.71
C HIS A 29 -5.06 -11.36 2.16
N GLU A 30 -4.02 -11.18 2.95
CA GLU A 30 -4.12 -10.72 4.33
C GLU A 30 -4.47 -9.23 4.34
N LYS A 31 -5.28 -8.82 5.32
CA LYS A 31 -5.55 -7.41 5.55
C LYS A 31 -4.41 -6.79 6.33
N ALA A 32 -4.17 -5.49 6.13
CA ALA A 32 -3.25 -4.74 6.97
C ALA A 32 -3.75 -4.77 8.43
N GLU A 33 -2.84 -5.07 9.35
CA GLU A 33 -3.11 -5.08 10.79
C GLU A 33 -2.50 -3.83 11.43
N GLY A 34 -3.02 -3.37 12.56
CA GLY A 34 -2.54 -2.16 13.22
C GLY A 34 -3.09 -1.98 14.62
N GLY A 35 -2.44 -1.10 15.38
CA GLY A 35 -2.85 -0.70 16.73
C GLY A 35 -3.23 0.79 16.80
N GLU A 36 -3.38 1.34 18.00
CA GLU A 36 -3.60 2.78 18.14
C GLU A 36 -2.39 3.56 17.59
N GLY A 37 -2.62 4.30 16.51
CA GLY A 37 -1.65 5.24 15.94
C GLY A 37 -0.70 4.66 14.89
N TYR A 38 -0.76 3.36 14.57
CA TYR A 38 0.06 2.79 13.49
C TYR A 38 -0.60 1.65 12.73
N ILE A 39 -0.15 1.47 11.49
CA ILE A 39 -0.54 0.36 10.61
C ILE A 39 0.72 -0.42 10.23
N LEU A 40 0.67 -1.74 10.31
CA LEU A 40 1.73 -2.61 9.78
C LEU A 40 1.49 -2.86 8.29
N PRO A 41 2.50 -2.63 7.43
CA PRO A 41 2.39 -3.00 6.03
C PRO A 41 2.36 -4.52 5.89
N VAL A 42 1.56 -5.02 4.95
CA VAL A 42 1.59 -6.43 4.60
C VAL A 42 2.89 -6.74 3.86
N ARG A 43 3.38 -7.98 3.96
CA ARG A 43 4.65 -8.37 3.33
C ARG A 43 4.43 -9.45 2.29
N SER A 44 4.98 -9.23 1.10
CA SER A 44 5.07 -10.29 0.11
C SER A 44 6.00 -11.41 0.58
N LYS A 45 5.92 -12.58 -0.07
CA LYS A 45 6.87 -13.70 0.12
C LYS A 45 8.34 -13.32 -0.06
N SER A 46 8.61 -12.28 -0.85
CA SER A 46 9.95 -11.75 -1.11
C SER A 46 10.39 -10.64 -0.14
N GLY A 47 9.57 -10.32 0.87
CA GLY A 47 9.87 -9.31 1.88
C GLY A 47 9.54 -7.87 1.47
N VAL A 48 9.00 -7.61 0.27
CA VAL A 48 8.48 -6.29 -0.11
C VAL A 48 7.35 -5.89 0.84
N GLN A 49 7.43 -4.70 1.42
CA GLN A 49 6.38 -4.11 2.25
C GLN A 49 5.33 -3.43 1.37
N LEU A 50 4.05 -3.70 1.59
CA LEU A 50 2.96 -3.25 0.73
C LEU A 50 1.88 -2.60 1.59
N MET A 51 1.33 -1.49 1.11
CA MET A 51 0.11 -0.87 1.63
C MET A 51 -0.74 -0.43 0.46
N SER A 52 -2.05 -0.65 0.51
CA SER A 52 -2.98 -0.25 -0.55
C SER A 52 -4.25 0.36 0.02
N MET A 53 -4.76 1.38 -0.65
CA MET A 53 -6.06 1.98 -0.36
C MET A 53 -7.20 0.96 -0.48
N ASN A 54 -7.09 -0.01 -1.38
CA ASN A 54 -8.09 -1.07 -1.53
C ASN A 54 -8.24 -1.91 -0.25
N SER A 55 -7.21 -1.98 0.61
CA SER A 55 -7.29 -2.66 1.90
C SER A 55 -8.16 -1.95 2.94
N LEU A 56 -8.47 -0.66 2.73
CA LEU A 56 -9.34 0.13 3.61
C LEU A 56 -10.83 -0.05 3.28
N LEU A 57 -11.14 -0.56 2.08
CA LEU A 57 -12.52 -0.78 1.66
C LEU A 57 -13.07 -2.08 2.25
N PRO A 58 -14.33 -2.10 2.73
CA PRO A 58 -14.98 -3.33 3.19
C PRO A 58 -15.11 -4.34 2.05
N ASN A 59 -15.51 -3.86 0.86
CA ASN A 59 -15.58 -4.63 -0.37
C ASN A 59 -14.92 -3.86 -1.52
N GLU A 60 -14.19 -4.57 -2.38
CA GLU A 60 -13.47 -3.99 -3.52
C GLU A 60 -14.39 -3.42 -4.60
N THR A 61 -15.67 -3.80 -4.60
CA THR A 61 -16.69 -3.31 -5.54
C THR A 61 -17.41 -2.07 -5.04
N ASP A 62 -17.13 -1.61 -3.82
CA ASP A 62 -17.82 -0.47 -3.24
C ASP A 62 -17.45 0.80 -4.02
N PRO A 63 -18.43 1.51 -4.63
CA PRO A 63 -18.14 2.69 -5.43
C PRO A 63 -17.73 3.83 -4.52
N VAL A 64 -16.45 4.22 -4.59
CA VAL A 64 -15.91 5.37 -3.88
C VAL A 64 -15.50 6.45 -4.87
N ILE A 65 -16.00 7.67 -4.66
CA ILE A 65 -15.61 8.84 -5.46
C ILE A 65 -14.33 9.41 -4.86
N TRP A 66 -13.21 9.09 -5.48
CA TRP A 66 -11.90 9.59 -5.08
C TRP A 66 -11.68 10.99 -5.65
N ARG A 67 -11.76 12.01 -4.77
CA ARG A 67 -11.36 13.38 -5.12
C ARG A 67 -9.90 13.59 -4.74
N GLY A 68 -9.20 14.46 -5.47
CA GLY A 68 -7.78 14.78 -5.23
C GLY A 68 -7.40 15.01 -3.74
N PRO A 69 -8.18 15.81 -2.97
CA PRO A 69 -7.88 16.02 -1.55
C PRO A 69 -7.94 14.73 -0.70
N ILE A 70 -8.81 13.78 -1.04
CA ILE A 70 -8.93 12.51 -0.32
C ILE A 70 -7.70 11.66 -0.57
N ILE A 71 -7.26 11.57 -1.83
CA ILE A 71 -6.06 10.82 -2.21
C ILE A 71 -4.82 11.40 -1.51
N ALA A 72 -4.66 12.73 -1.53
CA ALA A 72 -3.55 13.40 -0.86
C ALA A 72 -3.51 13.09 0.65
N ASN A 73 -4.67 13.17 1.32
CA ASN A 73 -4.76 12.85 2.74
C ASN A 73 -4.41 11.39 3.04
N ILE A 74 -4.81 10.46 2.17
CA ILE A 74 -4.51 9.04 2.39
C ILE A 74 -3.03 8.74 2.16
N VAL A 75 -2.42 9.33 1.14
CA VAL A 75 -0.96 9.23 0.92
C VAL A 75 -0.21 9.78 2.13
N GLU A 76 -0.61 10.95 2.66
CA GLU A 76 -0.03 11.54 3.87
C GLU A 76 -0.24 10.63 5.10
N GLN A 77 -1.43 10.06 5.25
CA GLN A 77 -1.73 9.12 6.33
C GLN A 77 -0.84 7.87 6.20
N PHE A 78 -0.72 7.27 5.02
CA PHE A 78 0.13 6.10 4.82
C PHE A 78 1.61 6.40 5.02
N TRP A 79 2.04 7.61 4.67
CA TRP A 79 3.41 8.05 4.93
C TRP A 79 3.72 8.17 6.43
N THR A 80 2.76 8.65 7.22
CA THR A 80 2.96 8.98 8.63
C THR A 80 2.63 7.85 9.59
N THR A 81 1.61 7.04 9.28
CA THR A 81 1.06 6.04 10.20
C THR A 81 1.50 4.62 9.89
N VAL A 82 1.96 4.34 8.67
CA VAL A 82 2.45 3.00 8.36
C VAL A 82 3.86 2.85 8.91
N ALA A 83 4.06 1.81 9.71
CA ALA A 83 5.35 1.48 10.30
C ALA A 83 6.27 0.83 9.27
N TRP A 84 6.69 1.61 8.27
CA TRP A 84 7.68 1.20 7.28
C TRP A 84 8.99 0.89 7.97
N GLN A 85 9.51 -0.31 7.73
CA GLN A 85 10.77 -0.73 8.30
C GLN A 85 11.83 -0.66 7.23
N ASP A 86 12.85 0.17 7.44
CA ASP A 86 14.13 -0.05 6.77
C ASP A 86 13.99 -0.02 5.23
N VAL A 87 13.34 1.00 4.66
CA VAL A 87 13.04 1.08 3.22
C VAL A 87 14.14 1.83 2.48
N ASP A 88 14.75 1.19 1.48
CA ASP A 88 15.73 1.81 0.59
C ASP A 88 15.03 2.46 -0.63
N TYR A 89 13.95 1.85 -1.10
CA TYR A 89 13.18 2.33 -2.24
C TYR A 89 11.68 2.16 -2.00
N MET A 90 10.93 3.24 -2.17
CA MET A 90 9.47 3.22 -2.13
C MET A 90 8.91 3.58 -3.50
N PHE A 91 8.02 2.72 -4.01
CA PHE A 91 7.21 3.02 -5.18
C PHE A 91 5.85 3.51 -4.72
N VAL A 92 5.40 4.63 -5.27
CA VAL A 92 4.07 5.18 -5.00
C VAL A 92 3.25 5.03 -6.27
N ASP A 93 2.19 4.23 -6.21
CA ASP A 93 1.25 4.04 -7.32
C ASP A 93 0.11 5.04 -7.16
N MET A 94 0.08 6.04 -8.04
CA MET A 94 -0.88 7.13 -7.98
C MET A 94 -1.96 6.92 -9.04
N PRO A 95 -3.23 7.18 -8.74
CA PRO A 95 -4.30 7.07 -9.72
C PRO A 95 -4.03 8.03 -10.90
N PRO A 96 -4.46 7.67 -12.11
CA PRO A 96 -4.18 8.46 -13.32
C PRO A 96 -4.88 9.82 -13.27
N GLY A 97 -4.13 10.89 -13.57
CA GLY A 97 -4.66 12.27 -13.64
C GLY A 97 -3.68 13.32 -13.14
#